data_AF-A0A955MXX0-F1
#
_entry.id   AF-A0A955MXX0-F1
#
_cell.length_a   1.000
_cell.length_b   1.000
_cell.length_c   1.000
_cell.angle_alpha   90.00
_cell.angle_beta   90.00
_cell.angle_gamma   90.00
#
_symmetry.space_group_name_H-M   'P 1'
#
loop_
_entity.id
_entity.type
_entity.pdbx_description
1 polymer ?
#
loop_
_entity_poly.entity_id
_entity_poly.type
_entity_poly.pdbx_seq_one_letter_code
_entity_poly.pdbx_strand_id
1 'polypeptide(L)'
;EVDNFYVKQHLGLADFRVQSFEATDKWFALVYLAYLFLQWRRNHAPPEQQLHSIADVIRRHRQEHVRTLLHTACRQAIESLDLSAVFQRFVVRSA
;
A
#
# COMPACT_ATOMS: atom_id res chain seq x y z
N GLU A 1 -18.69 9.75 -8.01
CA GLU A 1 -17.51 10.57 -8.36
C GLU A 1 -16.27 10.30 -7.51
N VAL A 2 -16.39 10.11 -6.19
CA VAL A 2 -15.23 9.90 -5.28
C VAL A 2 -14.36 8.68 -5.64
N ASP A 3 -14.98 7.56 -6.02
CA ASP A 3 -14.21 6.36 -6.43
C ASP A 3 -13.38 6.60 -7.69
N ASN A 4 -13.92 7.30 -8.68
CA ASN A 4 -13.24 7.61 -9.94
C ASN A 4 -12.05 8.57 -9.72
N PHE A 5 -12.23 9.56 -8.84
CA PHE A 5 -11.13 10.43 -8.39
C PHE A 5 -10.01 9.62 -7.74
N TYR A 6 -10.36 8.65 -6.88
CA TYR A 6 -9.39 7.86 -6.15
C TYR A 6 -8.57 6.93 -7.06
N VAL A 7 -9.23 6.25 -8.00
CA VAL A 7 -8.55 5.41 -8.97
C VAL A 7 -7.63 6.24 -9.88
N LYS A 8 -8.06 7.44 -10.29
CA LYS A 8 -7.27 8.34 -11.14
C LYS A 8 -6.06 8.96 -10.45
N GLN A 9 -6.22 9.48 -9.23
CA GLN A 9 -5.18 10.24 -8.53
C GLN A 9 -4.32 9.38 -7.61
N HIS A 10 -4.90 8.43 -6.88
CA HIS A 10 -4.18 7.67 -5.84
C HIS A 10 -3.68 6.30 -6.29
N LEU A 11 -4.33 5.69 -7.28
CA LEU A 11 -3.84 4.45 -7.91
C LEU A 11 -3.07 4.71 -9.21
N GLY A 12 -2.97 5.97 -9.65
CA GLY A 12 -2.19 6.33 -10.83
C GLY A 12 -2.82 5.90 -12.15
N LEU A 13 -4.13 5.69 -12.22
CA LEU A 13 -4.80 5.36 -13.50
C LEU A 13 -4.52 6.42 -14.56
N ALA A 14 -4.26 7.68 -14.20
CA ALA A 14 -3.92 8.75 -15.13
C ALA A 14 -2.41 8.87 -15.45
N ASP A 15 -1.55 8.01 -14.90
CA ASP A 15 -0.08 8.14 -14.97
C ASP A 15 0.56 7.39 -16.16
N PHE A 16 -0.23 7.00 -17.15
CA PHE A 16 0.24 6.41 -18.40
C PHE A 16 0.87 7.47 -19.33
N ARG A 17 1.88 8.21 -18.88
CA ARG A 17 2.62 9.15 -19.76
C ARG A 17 3.31 8.37 -20.87
N VAL A 18 3.30 8.88 -22.11
CA VAL A 18 4.10 8.47 -23.30
C VAL A 18 4.68 7.04 -23.24
N GLN A 19 3.82 6.03 -23.08
CA GLN A 19 4.19 4.62 -23.06
C GLN A 19 3.62 3.94 -24.31
N SER A 20 4.18 2.79 -24.70
CA SER A 20 3.60 2.01 -25.79
C SER A 20 2.17 1.58 -25.44
N PHE A 21 1.36 1.29 -26.46
CA PHE A 21 0.00 0.80 -26.26
C PHE A 21 -0.04 -0.42 -25.32
N GLU A 22 0.88 -1.38 -25.53
CA GLU A 22 0.97 -2.59 -24.71
C GLU A 22 1.33 -2.29 -23.25
N ALA A 23 2.22 -1.32 -23.00
CA ALA A 23 2.55 -0.90 -21.65
C ALA A 23 1.38 -0.18 -20.95
N THR A 24 0.60 0.57 -21.72
CA THR A 24 -0.63 1.21 -21.24
C THR A 24 -1.67 0.16 -20.85
N ASP A 25 -1.92 -0.85 -21.69
CA ASP A 25 -2.88 -1.93 -21.41
C ASP A 25 -2.52 -2.70 -20.12
N LYS A 26 -1.23 -3.07 -19.96
CA LYS A 26 -0.74 -3.71 -18.74
C LYS A 26 -0.86 -2.79 -17.52
N TRP A 27 -0.64 -1.48 -17.68
CA TRP A 27 -0.81 -0.51 -16.61
C TRP A 27 -2.26 -0.46 -16.11
N PHE A 28 -3.23 -0.39 -17.03
CA PHE A 28 -4.65 -0.47 -16.69
C PHE A 28 -4.98 -1.76 -15.95
N ALA A 29 -4.51 -2.91 -16.44
CA ALA A 29 -4.73 -4.21 -15.80
C ALA A 29 -4.21 -4.23 -14.34
N LEU A 30 -3.02 -3.68 -14.09
CA LEU A 30 -2.44 -3.59 -12.75
C LEU A 30 -3.25 -2.66 -11.83
N VAL A 31 -3.66 -1.49 -12.33
CA VAL A 31 -4.46 -0.55 -11.55
C VAL A 31 -5.82 -1.15 -11.19
N TYR A 32 -6.47 -1.83 -12.14
CA TYR A 32 -7.74 -2.52 -11.88
C TYR A 32 -7.57 -3.71 -10.93
N LEU A 33 -6.49 -4.49 -11.05
CA LEU A 33 -6.19 -5.57 -10.12
C LEU A 33 -6.00 -5.03 -8.70
N ALA A 34 -5.24 -3.94 -8.54
CA ALA A 34 -5.06 -3.28 -7.25
C ALA A 34 -6.40 -2.76 -6.68
N TYR A 35 -7.24 -2.16 -7.53
CA TYR A 35 -8.57 -1.71 -7.12
C TYR A 35 -9.48 -2.86 -6.69
N LEU A 36 -9.49 -3.98 -7.43
CA LEU A 36 -10.25 -5.18 -7.08
C LEU A 36 -9.78 -5.78 -5.76
N PHE A 37 -8.47 -5.82 -5.51
CA PHE A 37 -7.93 -6.25 -4.22
C PHE A 37 -8.45 -5.39 -3.06
N LEU A 38 -8.47 -4.06 -3.23
CA LEU A 38 -8.99 -3.14 -2.22
C LEU A 38 -10.50 -3.30 -1.98
N GLN A 39 -11.27 -3.51 -3.06
CA GLN A 39 -12.71 -3.79 -2.97
C GLN A 39 -12.99 -5.11 -2.28
N TRP A 40 -12.27 -6.18 -2.65
CA TRP A 40 -12.37 -7.48 -2.00
C TRP A 40 -12.13 -7.35 -0.51
N ARG A 41 -11.06 -6.65 -0.12
CA ARG A 41 -10.70 -6.46 1.28
C ARG A 41 -11.75 -5.67 2.07
N ARG A 42 -12.37 -4.67 1.45
CA ARG A 42 -13.48 -3.93 2.06
C ARG A 42 -14.68 -4.85 2.32
N ASN A 43 -15.06 -5.65 1.33
CA ASN A 43 -16.24 -6.53 1.41
C ASN A 43 -16.04 -7.71 2.37
N HIS A 44 -14.81 -8.12 2.62
CA HIS A 44 -14.47 -9.23 3.52
C HIS A 44 -13.95 -8.74 4.88
N ALA A 45 -13.99 -7.43 5.15
CA ALA A 45 -13.59 -6.91 6.44
C ALA A 45 -14.61 -7.30 7.51
N PRO A 46 -14.17 -7.71 8.72
CA PRO A 46 -15.08 -7.98 9.82
C PRO A 46 -15.85 -6.70 10.19
N PRO A 47 -17.08 -6.82 10.72
CA PRO A 47 -17.95 -5.67 11.02
C PRO A 47 -17.29 -4.64 11.95
N GLU A 48 -16.40 -5.09 12.83
CA GLU A 48 -15.65 -4.27 13.79
C GLU A 48 -14.67 -3.29 13.12
N GLN A 49 -14.21 -3.58 11.89
CA GLN A 49 -13.22 -2.74 11.19
C GLN A 49 -13.85 -1.56 10.45
N GLN A 50 -15.19 -1.53 10.28
CA GLN A 50 -15.96 -0.42 9.71
C GLN A 50 -15.26 0.32 8.55
N LEU A 51 -14.87 -0.42 7.49
CA LEU A 51 -14.20 0.15 6.32
C LEU A 51 -15.25 0.73 5.35
N HIS A 52 -15.58 2.02 5.51
CA HIS A 52 -16.61 2.67 4.72
C HIS A 52 -16.16 3.03 3.30
N SER A 53 -14.87 3.28 3.10
CA SER A 53 -14.30 3.69 1.80
C SER A 53 -13.03 2.92 1.44
N ILE A 54 -12.66 2.94 0.16
CA ILE A 54 -11.37 2.40 -0.30
C ILE A 54 -10.18 3.16 0.32
N ALA A 55 -10.37 4.45 0.63
CA ALA A 55 -9.37 5.22 1.36
C ALA A 55 -9.11 4.64 2.75
N ASP A 56 -10.15 4.16 3.44
CA ASP A 56 -10.00 3.54 4.76
C ASP A 56 -9.26 2.21 4.68
N VAL A 57 -9.55 1.41 3.65
CA VAL A 57 -8.83 0.16 3.38
C VAL A 57 -7.33 0.42 3.19
N ILE A 58 -6.97 1.44 2.41
CA ILE A 58 -5.57 1.80 2.18
C ILE A 58 -4.90 2.32 3.45
N ARG A 59 -5.56 3.21 4.20
CA ARG A 59 -5.04 3.70 5.49
C ARG A 59 -4.78 2.53 6.43
N ARG A 60 -5.73 1.60 6.53
CA ARG A 60 -5.59 0.40 7.35
C ARG A 60 -4.43 -0.48 6.89
N HIS A 61 -4.33 -0.74 5.59
CA HIS A 61 -3.24 -1.54 5.04
C HIS A 61 -1.86 -0.93 5.31
N ARG A 62 -1.75 0.41 5.19
CA ARG A 62 -0.52 1.14 5.54
C ARG A 62 -0.21 1.03 7.03
N GLN A 63 -1.20 1.17 7.91
CA GLN A 63 -1.02 1.01 9.35
C GLN A 63 -0.51 -0.40 9.72
N GLU A 64 -1.04 -1.44 9.07
CA GLU A 64 -0.56 -2.80 9.27
C GLU A 64 0.89 -2.97 8.82
N HIS A 65 1.28 -2.40 7.68
CA HIS A 65 2.67 -2.41 7.24
C HIS A 65 3.58 -1.67 8.22
N VAL A 66 3.17 -0.49 8.71
CA VAL A 66 3.91 0.23 9.74
C VAL A 66 4.04 -0.60 11.01
N ARG A 67 2.96 -1.25 11.45
CA ARG A 67 2.98 -2.14 12.63
C ARG A 67 3.95 -3.29 12.44
N THR A 68 3.91 -3.98 11.29
CA THR A 68 4.83 -5.08 10.97
C THR A 68 6.26 -4.58 10.90
N LEU A 69 6.50 -3.41 10.31
CA LEU A 69 7.83 -2.80 10.24
C LEU A 69 8.36 -2.51 11.64
N LEU A 70 7.59 -1.80 12.48
CA LEU A 70 7.97 -1.48 13.84
C LEU A 70 8.21 -2.73 14.67
N HIS A 71 7.31 -3.72 14.60
CA HIS A 71 7.47 -4.99 15.31
C HIS A 71 8.77 -5.69 14.90
N THR A 72 9.07 -5.74 13.61
CA THR A 72 10.29 -6.39 13.10
C THR A 72 11.55 -5.63 13.50
N ALA A 73 11.52 -4.30 13.40
CA ALA A 73 12.64 -3.44 13.78
C ALA A 73 12.95 -3.54 15.29
N CYS A 74 11.92 -3.47 16.14
CA CYS A 74 12.06 -3.62 17.59
C CYS A 74 12.57 -5.01 17.96
N ARG A 75 12.05 -6.07 17.34
CA ARG A 75 12.53 -7.44 17.58
C ARG A 75 14.02 -7.56 17.24
N GLN A 76 14.43 -7.06 16.08
CA GLN A 76 15.83 -7.07 15.70
C GLN A 76 16.69 -6.26 16.68
N ALA A 77 16.24 -5.09 17.14
CA ALA A 77 16.96 -4.28 18.11
C ALA A 77 17.19 -5.02 19.45
N ILE A 78 16.20 -5.79 19.90
CA ILE A 78 16.29 -6.62 21.11
C ILE A 78 17.29 -7.77 20.89
N GLU A 79 17.25 -8.42 19.73
CA GLU A 79 18.11 -9.56 19.41
C GLU A 79 19.58 -9.17 19.19
N SER A 80 19.84 -8.05 18.49
CA SER A 80 21.20 -7.61 18.16
C SER A 80 21.83 -6.72 19.21
N LEU A 81 21.03 -6.08 20.08
CA LEU A 81 21.46 -4.98 20.96
C LEU A 81 22.21 -3.86 20.22
N ASP A 82 22.03 -3.78 18.90
CA ASP A 82 22.70 -2.83 18.02
C ASP A 82 21.67 -2.08 17.18
N LEU A 83 21.37 -0.85 17.62
CA LEU A 83 20.46 0.06 16.95
C LEU A 83 20.99 0.55 15.60
N SER A 84 22.32 0.59 15.42
CA SER A 84 22.94 1.08 14.18
C SER A 84 22.63 0.14 13.01
N ALA A 85 22.75 -1.17 13.24
CA ALA A 85 22.40 -2.19 12.26
C ALA A 85 20.89 -2.18 11.91
N VAL A 86 20.02 -1.89 12.89
CA VAL A 86 18.58 -1.76 12.66
C VAL A 86 18.29 -0.54 11.78
N PHE A 87 18.88 0.62 12.07
CA PHE A 87 18.69 1.81 11.24
C PHE A 87 19.24 1.62 9.81
N GLN A 88 20.39 0.98 9.64
CA GLN A 88 20.90 0.66 8.31
C GLN A 88 19.92 -0.19 7.49
N ARG A 89 19.27 -1.16 8.12
CA ARG A 89 18.32 -2.05 7.43
C ARG A 89 16.99 -1.38 7.10
N PHE A 90 16.44 -0.59 8.02
CA PHE A 90 15.06 -0.10 7.92
C PHE A 90 14.92 1.36 7.48
N VAL A 91 15.97 2.18 7.59
CA VAL A 91 15.90 3.63 7.29
C VAL A 91 16.69 4.00 6.02
N VAL A 92 17.72 3.24 5.63
CA VAL A 92 18.63 3.62 4.52
C VAL A 92 18.05 3.35 3.11
N ARG A 93 16.73 3.21 2.98
CA ARG A 93 16.09 3.14 1.65
C ARG A 93 14.90 4.08 1.55
N SER A 94 15.16 5.36 1.78
CA SER A 94 14.35 6.47 1.28
C SER A 94 15.26 7.45 0.54
N ALA A 95 15.63 7.09 -0.68
CA ALA A 95 16.10 7.99 -1.73
C ALA A 95 15.23 7.75 -2.95
#